data_AF-A0A974ZQW5-F1
#
_entry.id   AF-A0A974ZQW5-F1
#
_cell.length_a   1.000
_cell.length_b   1.000
_cell.length_c   1.000
_cell.angle_alpha   90.00
_cell.angle_beta   90.00
_cell.angle_gamma   90.00
#
_symmetry.space_group_name_H-M   'P 1'
#
loop_
_entity.id
_entity.type
_entity.pdbx_description
1 polymer ?
#
loop_
_entity_poly.entity_id
_entity_poly.type
_entity_poly.pdbx_seq_one_letter_code
_entity_poly.pdbx_strand_id
1 'polypeptide(L)'
;MMNCRETSLLLSRRLDTPLSLRERIALRLHLMMCDGCRSFAAQMRWLHRATAELETRILGNASLKLSEPARTRIARALRDGRH
;
A
#
# COMPACT_ATOMS: atom_id res chain seq x y z
N MET A 1 7.12 22.28 3.85
CA MET A 1 7.33 21.67 2.53
C MET A 1 7.69 20.22 2.75
N MET A 2 6.96 19.28 2.15
CA MET A 2 7.29 17.86 2.23
C MET A 2 8.39 17.57 1.21
N ASN A 3 9.46 16.88 1.62
CA ASN A 3 10.56 16.53 0.71
C ASN A 3 10.25 15.23 -0.07
N CYS A 4 11.10 14.89 -1.05
CA CYS A 4 10.90 13.71 -1.89
C CYS A 4 10.90 12.39 -1.10
N ARG A 5 11.70 12.29 -0.01
CA ARG A 5 11.77 11.09 0.84
C ARG A 5 10.49 10.90 1.66
N GLU A 6 9.96 11.98 2.23
CA GLU A 6 8.68 11.95 2.93
C GLU A 6 7.54 11.63 1.96
N THR A 7 7.60 12.19 0.75
CA THR A 7 6.61 11.95 -0.30
C THR A 7 6.61 10.50 -0.77
N SER A 8 7.78 9.89 -0.98
CA SER A 8 7.89 8.49 -1.40
C SER A 8 7.40 7.54 -0.30
N LEU A 9 7.70 7.84 0.97
CA LEU A 9 7.17 7.08 2.11
C LEU A 9 5.64 7.18 2.18
N LEU A 10 5.09 8.38 2.01
CA LEU A 10 3.64 8.61 2.03
C LEU A 10 2.93 7.93 0.85
N LEU A 11 3.57 7.89 -0.33
CA LEU A 11 3.09 7.16 -1.51
C LEU A 11 3.01 5.65 -1.25
N SER A 12 4.04 5.06 -0.63
CA SER A 12 4.02 3.65 -0.24
C SER A 12 2.90 3.39 0.76
N ARG A 13 2.82 4.20 1.83
CA ARG A 13 1.82 4.04 2.89
C ARG A 13 0.39 4.14 2.37
N ARG A 14 0.15 4.93 1.32
CA ARG A 14 -1.16 5.05 0.67
C ARG A 14 -1.64 3.74 0.03
N LEU A 15 -0.72 2.84 -0.33
CA LEU A 15 -1.06 1.52 -0.89
C LEU A 15 -1.54 0.57 0.20
N ASP A 16 -0.97 0.67 1.40
CA ASP A 16 -1.31 -0.22 2.52
C ASP A 16 -2.47 0.30 3.36
N THR A 17 -2.56 1.61 3.55
CA THR A 17 -3.49 2.26 4.47
C THR A 17 -4.06 3.56 3.89
N PRO A 18 -5.31 3.93 4.24
CA PRO A 18 -5.86 5.20 3.83
C PRO A 18 -5.10 6.37 4.48
N LEU A 19 -4.65 7.31 3.66
CA LEU A 19 -4.08 8.56 4.15
C LEU A 19 -5.18 9.48 4.70
N SER A 20 -4.83 10.29 5.71
CA SER A 20 -5.65 11.42 6.19
C SER A 20 -5.82 12.49 5.10
N LEU A 21 -6.82 13.36 5.27
CA LEU A 21 -7.11 14.42 4.30
C LEU A 21 -5.90 15.36 4.11
N ARG A 22 -5.23 15.73 5.20
CA ARG A 22 -4.04 16.60 5.19
C ARG A 22 -2.89 15.97 4.41
N GLU A 23 -2.62 14.69 4.65
CA GLU A 23 -1.59 13.92 3.93
C GLU A 23 -1.90 13.84 2.43
N ARG A 24 -3.17 13.63 2.05
CA ARG A 24 -3.58 13.62 0.63
C ARG A 24 -3.34 14.96 -0.07
N ILE A 25 -3.64 16.07 0.60
CA ILE A 25 -3.44 17.42 0.05
C ILE A 25 -1.94 17.70 -0.10
N ALA A 26 -1.15 17.44 0.94
CA ALA A 26 0.30 17.64 0.90
C ALA A 26 0.96 16.83 -0.23
N LEU A 27 0.55 15.56 -0.38
CA LEU A 27 1.00 14.70 -1.47
C LEU A 27 0.64 15.27 -2.85
N ARG A 28 -0.62 15.70 -3.04
CA ARG A 28 -1.06 16.29 -4.32
C ARG A 28 -0.23 17.52 -4.69
N LEU A 29 0.01 18.42 -3.74
CA LEU A 29 0.82 19.61 -3.96
C LEU A 29 2.25 19.26 -4.39
N HIS A 30 2.90 18.32 -3.69
CA HIS A 30 4.26 17.91 -4.06
C HIS A 30 4.31 17.25 -5.44
N LEU A 31 3.33 16.40 -5.77
CA LEU A 31 3.26 15.76 -7.09
C LEU A 31 3.00 16.74 -8.23
N MET A 32 2.43 17.92 -7.96
CA MET A 32 2.25 18.96 -8.97
C MET A 32 3.56 19.66 -9.34
N MET A 33 4.52 19.72 -8.42
CA MET A 33 5.79 20.45 -8.58
C MET A 33 7.02 19.56 -8.81
N CYS A 34 6.91 18.25 -8.62
CA CYS A 34 8.04 17.33 -8.73
C CYS A 34 7.75 16.16 -9.69
N ASP A 35 8.37 16.19 -10.86
CA ASP A 35 8.18 15.16 -11.88
C ASP A 35 8.80 13.80 -11.49
N GLY A 36 9.86 13.80 -10.70
CA GLY A 36 10.45 12.57 -10.16
C GLY A 36 9.45 11.82 -9.27
N CYS A 37 8.83 12.52 -8.32
CA CYS A 37 7.80 11.95 -7.46
C CYS A 37 6.53 11.58 -8.24
N ARG A 38 6.17 12.35 -9.28
CA ARG A 38 5.06 12.00 -10.20
C ARG A 38 5.30 10.69 -10.93
N SER A 39 6.52 10.49 -11.42
CA SER A 39 6.95 9.29 -12.13
C SER A 39 6.99 8.09 -11.19
N PHE A 40 7.57 8.25 -10.00
CA PHE A 40 7.57 7.23 -8.96
C PHE A 40 6.16 6.81 -8.55
N ALA A 41 5.24 7.77 -8.37
CA ALA A 41 3.84 7.49 -8.08
C ALA A 41 3.17 6.68 -9.20
N ALA A 42 3.51 6.93 -10.47
CA ALA A 42 3.02 6.15 -11.60
C ALA A 42 3.58 4.72 -11.60
N GLN A 43 4.88 4.55 -11.34
CA GLN A 43 5.54 3.24 -11.23
C GLN A 43 4.92 2.39 -10.12
N MET A 44 4.65 2.97 -8.95
CA MET A 44 4.00 2.27 -7.84
C MET A 44 2.57 1.82 -8.17
N ARG A 45 1.78 2.67 -8.85
CA ARG A 45 0.45 2.26 -9.34
C ARG A 45 0.53 1.16 -10.40
N TRP A 46 1.54 1.19 -11.25
CA TRP A 46 1.75 0.15 -12.25
C TRP A 46 2.10 -1.19 -11.58
N LEU A 47 3.07 -1.19 -10.66
CA LEU A 47 3.47 -2.39 -9.93
C LEU A 47 2.30 -3.03 -9.19
N HIS A 48 1.53 -2.22 -8.44
CA HIS A 48 0.38 -2.72 -7.69
C HIS A 48 -0.72 -3.31 -8.59
N ARG A 49 -0.91 -2.77 -9.81
CA ARG A 49 -1.85 -3.35 -10.77
C ARG A 49 -1.33 -4.65 -11.36
N ALA A 50 -0.05 -4.68 -11.73
CA ALA A 50 0.59 -5.87 -12.26
C ALA A 50 0.57 -7.03 -11.25
N THR A 51 0.79 -6.75 -9.96
CA THR A 51 0.71 -7.77 -8.91
C THR A 51 -0.71 -8.27 -8.68
N ALA A 52 -1.71 -7.38 -8.69
CA ALA A 52 -3.12 -7.78 -8.55
C ALA A 52 -3.60 -8.61 -9.76
N GLU A 53 -3.16 -8.25 -10.97
CA GLU A 53 -3.44 -9.03 -12.18
C GLU A 53 -2.74 -10.39 -12.13
N LEU A 54 -1.47 -10.43 -11.70
CA LEU A 54 -0.72 -11.67 -11.53
C LEU A 54 -1.38 -12.60 -10.50
N GLU A 55 -1.83 -12.06 -9.38
CA GLU A 55 -2.58 -12.79 -8.35
C GLU A 55 -3.81 -13.46 -8.97
N THR A 56 -4.59 -12.72 -9.76
CA THR A 56 -5.77 -13.24 -10.47
C THR A 56 -5.39 -14.35 -11.46
N ARG A 57 -4.26 -14.24 -12.14
CA ARG A 57 -3.79 -15.23 -13.13
C ARG A 57 -3.22 -16.50 -12.49
N ILE A 58 -2.45 -16.37 -11.41
CA ILE A 58 -1.82 -17.51 -10.72
C ILE A 58 -2.82 -18.26 -9.86
N LEU A 59 -3.65 -17.54 -9.10
CA LEU A 59 -4.58 -18.14 -8.15
C LEU A 59 -5.95 -18.44 -8.77
N GLY A 60 -6.25 -17.88 -9.95
CA GLY A 60 -7.61 -17.92 -10.51
C GLY A 60 -8.61 -17.23 -9.57
N ASN A 61 -9.89 -17.66 -9.59
CA ASN A 61 -10.90 -17.18 -8.62
C ASN A 61 -10.71 -17.77 -7.20
N ALA A 62 -9.73 -18.67 -7.02
CA ALA A 62 -9.57 -19.37 -5.77
C ALA A 62 -9.14 -18.34 -4.71
N SER A 63 -10.09 -17.94 -3.87
CA SER A 63 -9.80 -17.15 -2.70
C SER A 63 -8.87 -17.97 -1.81
N LEU A 64 -7.56 -17.67 -1.83
CA LEU A 64 -6.60 -18.25 -0.89
C LEU A 64 -6.93 -17.76 0.52
N LYS A 65 -7.85 -18.47 1.17
CA LYS A 65 -8.18 -18.23 2.57
C LYS A 65 -7.16 -18.97 3.41
N LEU A 66 -6.61 -18.27 4.39
CA LEU A 66 -5.87 -18.92 5.48
C LEU A 66 -6.73 -20.05 6.06
N SER A 67 -6.10 -21.20 6.29
CA SER A 67 -6.75 -22.28 7.02
C SER A 67 -7.17 -21.79 8.41
N GLU A 68 -8.29 -22.28 8.92
CA GLU A 68 -8.84 -21.84 10.20
C GLU A 68 -7.85 -21.94 11.38
N PRO A 69 -7.00 -23.01 11.46
CA PRO A 69 -5.93 -23.06 12.44
C PRO A 69 -4.89 -21.95 12.28
N ALA A 70 -4.49 -21.62 11.03
CA ALA A 70 -3.53 -20.54 10.77
C ALA A 70 -4.12 -19.18 11.13
N ARG A 71 -5.38 -18.92 10.74
CA ARG A 71 -6.13 -17.70 11.10
C ARG A 71 -6.19 -17.51 12.61
N THR A 72 -6.53 -18.57 13.35
CA THR A 72 -6.66 -18.51 14.81
C THR A 72 -5.32 -18.20 15.50
N ARG A 73 -4.22 -18.82 15.04
CA ARG A 73 -2.87 -18.55 15.57
C ARG A 73 -2.43 -17.11 15.32
N ILE A 74 -2.61 -16.60 14.10
CA ILE A 74 -2.27 -15.22 13.73
C ILE A 74 -3.11 -14.23 14.53
N ALA A 75 -4.42 -14.45 14.66
CA ALA A 75 -5.31 -13.58 15.42
C ALA A 75 -4.97 -13.54 16.92
N ARG A 76 -4.51 -14.66 17.50
CA ARG A 76 -4.00 -14.70 18.88
C ARG A 76 -2.72 -13.88 19.01
N ALA A 77 -1.71 -14.13 18.17
CA ALA A 77 -0.45 -13.40 18.21
C ALA A 77 -0.61 -11.87 18.05
N LEU A 78 -1.51 -11.43 17.17
CA LEU A 78 -1.81 -10.01 16.99
C LEU A 78 -2.52 -9.36 18.19
N ARG A 79 -3.20 -10.14 19.04
CA ARG A 79 -3.78 -9.63 20.29
C ARG A 79 -2.69 -9.50 21.37
N ASP A 80 -1.85 -10.53 21.49
CA ASP A 80 -0.86 -10.62 22.56
C ASP A 80 0.31 -9.64 22.36
N GLY A 81 0.65 -9.30 21.11
CA GLY A 81 1.73 -8.35 20.77
C GLY A 81 1.33 -6.87 20.69
N ARG A 82 0.11 -6.50 21.11
CA ARG A 82 -0.37 -5.10 21.17
C ARG A 82 -0.22 -4.48 22.58
N HIS A 83 0.78 -4.92 23.33
CA HIS A 83 1.20 -4.33 24.59
C HIS A 83 2.51 -3.55 24.41
#